data_AF-C7ZK94-F1
#
_entry.id   AF-C7ZK94-F1
#
_cell.length_a   1.000
_cell.length_b   1.000
_cell.length_c   1.000
_cell.angle_alpha   90.00
_cell.angle_beta   90.00
_cell.angle_gamma   90.00
#
_symmetry.space_group_name_H-M   'P 1'
#
loop_
_entity.id
_entity.type
_entity.pdbx_description
1 polymer ?
#
loop_
_entity_poly.entity_id
_entity_poly.type
_entity_poly.pdbx_seq_one_letter_code
_entity_poly.pdbx_strand_id
1 'polypeptide(L)'
;MSFSIPKTPEVKMKIKEAENSGVVIFVAASNNNVNPGQSFSATLDTVLCIHATDGKGNKGSMNPEPESHRDNNSVLGVTVPSAWDNGVYLSGPSSATPVAAGMTAVALGFIKATVPASKMPTGSIEESFDRQGMKNIQLAMNMLRDGYNCIVPWCEF
;
A
#
# COMPACT_ATOMS: atom_id res chain seq x y z
N MET A 1 -7.33 0.21 -4.60
CA MET A 1 -7.56 0.61 -6.00
C MET A 1 -6.43 0.07 -6.87
N SER A 2 -6.62 -1.10 -7.48
CA SER A 2 -5.60 -1.76 -8.31
C SER A 2 -5.49 -1.19 -9.74
N PHE A 3 -5.88 0.07 -9.92
CA PHE A 3 -6.01 0.73 -11.22
C PHE A 3 -5.81 2.23 -11.05
N SER A 4 -5.51 2.89 -12.17
CA SER A 4 -5.39 4.34 -12.24
C SER A 4 -6.66 4.94 -12.85
N ILE A 5 -7.01 6.17 -12.45
CA ILE A 5 -8.16 6.91 -12.97
C ILE A 5 -7.65 8.23 -13.59
N PRO A 6 -8.29 8.74 -14.66
CA PRO A 6 -7.97 10.06 -15.21
C PRO A 6 -7.99 11.17 -14.14
N LYS A 7 -7.09 12.15 -14.32
CA LYS A 7 -6.99 13.31 -13.43
C LYS A 7 -8.16 14.26 -13.64
N THR A 8 -9.16 14.19 -12.77
CA THR A 8 -10.26 15.15 -12.69
C THR A 8 -10.38 15.75 -11.29
N PRO A 9 -10.87 17.01 -11.15
CA PRO A 9 -11.14 17.60 -9.84
C PRO A 9 -12.12 16.76 -8.99
N GLU A 10 -13.12 16.15 -9.62
CA GLU A 10 -14.12 15.33 -8.96
C GLU A 10 -13.52 14.07 -8.31
N VAL A 11 -12.64 13.35 -9.03
CA VAL A 11 -11.96 12.17 -8.49
C VAL A 11 -11.09 12.54 -7.29
N LYS A 12 -10.33 13.65 -7.39
CA LYS A 12 -9.51 14.15 -6.28
C LYS A 12 -10.37 14.46 -5.05
N MET A 13 -11.51 15.12 -5.26
CA MET A 13 -12.45 15.47 -4.21
C MET A 13 -13.01 14.23 -3.52
N LYS A 14 -13.47 13.22 -4.28
CA LYS A 14 -14.03 11.98 -3.74
C LYS A 14 -13.03 11.14 -2.95
N ILE A 15 -11.78 11.07 -3.41
CA ILE A 15 -10.70 10.39 -2.67
C ILE A 15 -10.46 11.11 -1.34
N LYS A 16 -10.43 12.45 -1.34
CA LYS A 16 -10.26 13.24 -0.11
C LYS A 16 -11.45 13.10 0.85
N GLU A 17 -12.68 13.08 0.35
CA GLU A 17 -13.88 12.87 1.17
C GLU A 17 -13.85 11.50 1.87
N ALA A 18 -13.43 10.45 1.16
CA ALA A 18 -13.29 9.12 1.74
C ALA A 18 -12.15 9.04 2.76
N GLU A 19 -11.01 9.69 2.50
CA GLU A 19 -9.92 9.74 3.49
C GLU A 19 -10.33 10.49 4.76
N ASN A 20 -11.01 11.64 4.61
CA ASN A 20 -11.56 12.40 5.74
C ASN A 20 -12.60 11.62 6.57
N SER A 21 -13.26 10.61 6.00
CA SER A 21 -14.19 9.74 6.73
C SER A 21 -13.51 8.52 7.37
N GLY A 22 -12.18 8.47 7.37
CA GLY A 22 -11.38 7.40 7.97
C GLY A 22 -11.11 6.21 7.04
N VAL A 23 -11.34 6.35 5.73
CA VAL A 23 -11.02 5.27 4.78
C VAL A 23 -9.55 5.34 4.36
N VAL A 24 -8.78 4.29 4.66
CA VAL A 24 -7.40 4.15 4.18
C VAL A 24 -7.40 3.59 2.76
N ILE A 25 -6.93 4.39 1.81
CA ILE A 25 -6.98 4.08 0.38
C ILE A 25 -5.60 3.64 -0.11
N PHE A 26 -5.51 2.40 -0.61
CA PHE A 26 -4.33 1.88 -1.30
C PHE A 26 -4.47 2.04 -2.80
N VAL A 27 -3.42 2.51 -3.48
CA VAL A 27 -3.46 2.71 -4.93
C VAL A 27 -2.23 2.08 -5.58
N ALA A 28 -2.46 1.30 -6.65
CA ALA A 28 -1.39 0.74 -7.46
C ALA A 28 -0.53 1.86 -8.06
N ALA A 29 0.77 1.73 -7.93
CA ALA A 29 1.71 2.51 -8.72
C ALA A 29 1.49 2.26 -10.23
N SER A 30 2.06 3.15 -11.06
CA SER A 30 2.06 2.97 -12.50
C SER A 30 2.75 1.66 -12.89
N ASN A 31 2.31 1.02 -13.97
CA ASN A 31 2.98 -0.12 -14.61
C ASN A 31 3.74 0.28 -15.88
N ASN A 32 3.85 1.57 -16.16
CA ASN A 32 4.30 2.07 -17.46
C ASN A 32 5.70 2.65 -17.39
N ASN A 33 6.65 1.97 -18.01
CA ASN A 33 8.03 2.41 -18.23
C ASN A 33 8.12 3.61 -19.20
N VAL A 34 7.01 4.04 -19.81
CA VAL A 34 6.95 5.13 -20.81
C VAL A 34 6.74 6.51 -20.16
N ASN A 35 6.02 6.57 -19.05
CA ASN A 35 5.91 7.78 -18.23
C ASN A 35 6.69 7.54 -16.93
N PRO A 36 7.75 8.32 -16.65
CA PRO A 36 8.68 7.99 -15.57
C PRO A 36 8.10 8.09 -14.16
N GLY A 37 6.87 8.61 -13.99
CA GLY A 37 6.25 8.88 -12.70
C GLY A 37 5.03 8.02 -12.39
N GLN A 38 4.63 8.09 -11.12
CA GLN A 38 3.41 7.45 -10.64
C GLN A 38 2.16 7.99 -11.36
N SER A 39 1.13 7.16 -11.46
CA SER A 39 -0.14 7.57 -12.05
C SER A 39 -0.88 8.54 -11.12
N PHE A 40 -1.75 9.38 -11.69
CA PHE A 40 -2.37 10.50 -10.95
C PHE A 40 -2.93 10.11 -9.57
N SER A 41 -3.74 9.06 -9.46
CA SER A 41 -4.33 8.68 -8.17
C SER A 41 -3.29 8.23 -7.15
N ALA A 42 -2.19 7.61 -7.60
CA ALA A 42 -1.08 7.20 -6.75
C ALA A 42 -0.22 8.39 -6.29
N THR A 43 -0.26 9.53 -7.01
CA THR A 43 0.47 10.75 -6.64
C THR A 43 -0.20 11.59 -5.53
N LEU A 44 -1.36 11.18 -5.01
CA LEU A 44 -2.09 11.93 -3.99
C LEU A 44 -1.59 11.60 -2.58
N ASP A 45 -1.36 12.62 -1.74
CA ASP A 45 -0.93 12.39 -0.35
C ASP A 45 -2.02 11.76 0.54
N THR A 46 -3.27 11.81 0.08
CA THR A 46 -4.44 11.19 0.72
C THR A 46 -4.54 9.68 0.46
N VAL A 47 -3.57 9.07 -0.21
CA VAL A 47 -3.54 7.62 -0.47
C VAL A 47 -2.20 7.02 -0.08
N LEU A 48 -2.14 5.70 0.00
CA LEU A 48 -0.92 4.91 0.11
C LEU A 48 -0.59 4.30 -1.25
N CYS A 49 0.46 4.79 -1.90
CA CYS A 49 0.95 4.27 -3.18
C CYS A 49 1.68 2.94 -2.96
N ILE A 50 1.36 1.92 -3.77
CA ILE A 50 1.90 0.57 -3.63
C ILE A 50 2.61 0.13 -4.89
N HIS A 51 3.89 -0.20 -4.76
CA HIS A 51 4.74 -0.81 -5.78
C HIS A 51 4.82 -2.33 -5.58
N ALA A 52 5.29 -3.05 -6.59
CA ALA A 52 5.39 -4.51 -6.55
C ALA A 52 6.83 -4.97 -6.26
N THR A 53 6.98 -6.00 -5.45
CA THR A 53 8.22 -6.76 -5.27
C THR A 53 8.05 -8.22 -5.65
N ASP A 54 9.17 -8.90 -5.89
CA ASP A 54 9.23 -10.36 -5.97
C ASP A 54 9.23 -11.02 -4.58
N GLY A 55 9.22 -12.36 -4.54
CA GLY A 55 9.25 -13.13 -3.29
C GLY A 55 10.53 -12.96 -2.46
N LYS A 56 11.54 -12.23 -2.96
CA LYS A 56 12.77 -11.87 -2.24
C LYS A 56 12.78 -10.41 -1.82
N GLY A 57 11.73 -9.64 -2.12
CA GLY A 57 11.64 -8.20 -1.84
C GLY A 57 12.37 -7.33 -2.86
N ASN A 58 12.87 -7.87 -3.98
CA ASN A 58 13.49 -7.05 -5.03
C ASN A 58 12.41 -6.26 -5.79
N LYS A 59 12.77 -5.09 -6.33
CA LYS A 59 11.83 -4.28 -7.12
C LYS A 59 11.33 -5.04 -8.35
N GLY A 60 10.02 -4.93 -8.61
CA GLY A 60 9.44 -5.37 -9.87
C GLY A 60 9.93 -4.49 -11.03
N SER A 61 10.20 -5.10 -12.19
CA SER A 61 10.71 -4.41 -13.39
C SER A 61 9.72 -3.40 -14.02
N MET A 62 8.46 -3.46 -13.62
CA MET A 62 7.36 -2.61 -14.07
C MET A 62 7.12 -1.40 -13.16
N ASN A 63 7.81 -1.31 -12.02
CA ASN A 63 7.66 -0.16 -11.13
C ASN A 63 8.30 1.08 -11.78
N PRO A 64 7.68 2.28 -11.66
CA PRO A 64 8.38 3.54 -11.92
C PRO A 64 9.58 3.68 -10.98
N GLU A 65 10.58 4.50 -11.30
CA GLU A 65 11.69 4.72 -10.36
C GLU A 65 11.19 5.35 -9.03
N PRO A 66 11.81 5.01 -7.89
CA PRO A 66 11.38 5.52 -6.60
C PRO A 66 11.58 7.04 -6.52
N GLU A 67 10.60 7.73 -5.96
CA GLU A 67 10.63 9.19 -5.81
C GLU A 67 11.14 9.56 -4.41
N SER A 68 12.24 10.32 -4.32
CA SER A 68 12.91 10.65 -3.04
C SER A 68 12.06 11.44 -2.03
N HIS A 69 11.02 12.11 -2.51
CA HIS A 69 10.12 12.95 -1.70
C HIS A 69 8.79 12.26 -1.36
N ARG A 70 8.66 10.96 -1.68
CA ARG A 70 7.44 10.17 -1.46
C ARG A 70 7.75 8.88 -0.73
N ASP A 71 6.71 8.30 -0.13
CA ASP A 71 6.78 6.94 0.38
C ASP A 71 6.73 5.96 -0.80
N ASN A 72 7.83 5.24 -1.02
CA ASN A 72 7.92 4.21 -2.05
C ASN A 72 7.53 2.85 -1.47
N ASN A 73 6.33 2.75 -0.91
CA ASN A 73 5.87 1.51 -0.26
C ASN A 73 5.72 0.40 -1.31
N SER A 74 6.13 -0.81 -0.94
CA SER A 74 6.10 -1.96 -1.83
C SER A 74 5.78 -3.26 -1.08
N VAL A 75 5.12 -4.20 -1.75
CA VAL A 75 4.80 -5.53 -1.24
C VAL A 75 4.85 -6.56 -2.37
N LEU A 76 4.77 -7.84 -2.03
CA LEU A 76 4.71 -8.93 -3.01
C LEU A 76 3.63 -8.65 -4.07
N GLY A 77 4.08 -8.55 -5.31
CA GLY A 77 3.22 -8.27 -6.45
C GLY A 77 3.70 -8.87 -7.75
N VAL A 78 4.81 -9.62 -7.75
CA VAL A 78 5.36 -10.31 -8.92
C VAL A 78 5.12 -11.80 -8.80
N THR A 79 4.58 -12.41 -9.86
CA THR A 79 4.24 -13.85 -9.92
C THR A 79 3.28 -14.27 -8.79
N VAL A 80 2.24 -13.47 -8.57
CA VAL A 80 1.20 -13.74 -7.57
C VAL A 80 0.13 -14.65 -8.19
N PRO A 81 -0.22 -15.78 -7.57
CA PRO A 81 -1.26 -16.67 -8.08
C PRO A 81 -2.62 -15.96 -8.09
N SER A 82 -3.32 -16.02 -9.22
CA SER A 82 -4.65 -15.45 -9.40
C SER A 82 -5.72 -16.52 -9.24
N ALA A 83 -6.87 -16.13 -8.67
CA ALA A 83 -8.05 -16.99 -8.59
C ALA A 83 -8.79 -17.12 -9.94
N TRP A 84 -8.42 -16.33 -10.96
CA TRP A 84 -9.16 -16.21 -12.23
C TRP A 84 -9.08 -17.46 -13.12
N ASP A 85 -8.09 -18.32 -12.92
CA ASP A 85 -8.05 -19.68 -13.49
C ASP A 85 -6.91 -20.45 -12.82
N ASN A 86 -6.98 -21.78 -12.80
CA ASN A 86 -5.89 -22.60 -12.26
C ASN A 86 -4.62 -22.39 -13.09
N GLY A 87 -3.60 -21.77 -12.50
CA GLY A 87 -2.27 -21.62 -13.10
C GLY A 87 -1.96 -20.24 -13.68
N VAL A 88 -2.80 -19.22 -13.47
CA VAL A 88 -2.47 -17.84 -13.89
C VAL A 88 -1.72 -17.11 -12.78
N TYR A 89 -0.54 -16.60 -13.11
CA TYR A 89 0.24 -15.72 -12.24
C TYR A 89 0.23 -14.30 -12.77
N LEU A 90 -0.09 -13.34 -11.90
CA LEU A 90 -0.14 -11.92 -12.23
C LEU A 90 1.07 -11.20 -11.63
N SER A 91 1.55 -10.21 -12.37
CA SER A 91 2.66 -9.36 -11.95
C SER A 91 2.29 -7.89 -12.12
N GLY A 92 2.47 -7.10 -11.07
CA GLY A 92 2.42 -5.65 -11.12
C GLY A 92 1.88 -5.01 -9.86
N PRO A 93 1.97 -3.66 -9.76
CA PRO A 93 1.42 -2.89 -8.66
C PRO A 93 -0.07 -3.15 -8.39
N SER A 94 -0.83 -3.47 -9.44
CA SER A 94 -2.23 -3.89 -9.34
C SER A 94 -2.42 -5.18 -8.55
N SER A 95 -1.47 -6.11 -8.61
CA SER A 95 -1.44 -7.36 -7.84
C SER A 95 -0.91 -7.14 -6.42
N ALA A 96 0.04 -6.21 -6.25
CA ALA A 96 0.56 -5.82 -4.93
C ALA A 96 -0.48 -5.08 -4.07
N THR A 97 -1.31 -4.24 -4.69
CA THR A 97 -2.30 -3.40 -3.99
C THR A 97 -3.26 -4.18 -3.08
N PRO A 98 -3.94 -5.26 -3.53
CA PRO A 98 -4.80 -6.05 -2.65
C PRO A 98 -4.01 -6.80 -1.57
N VAL A 99 -2.74 -7.17 -1.83
CA VAL A 99 -1.86 -7.76 -0.81
C VAL A 99 -1.60 -6.76 0.31
N ALA A 100 -1.22 -5.51 -0.03
CA ALA A 100 -1.01 -4.44 0.95
C ALA A 100 -2.27 -4.13 1.78
N ALA A 101 -3.43 -4.08 1.12
CA ALA A 101 -4.72 -3.89 1.79
C ALA A 101 -5.03 -5.05 2.76
N GLY A 102 -4.78 -6.29 2.35
CA GLY A 102 -4.96 -7.47 3.20
C GLY A 102 -4.02 -7.48 4.41
N MET A 103 -2.73 -7.19 4.21
CA MET A 103 -1.75 -7.05 5.30
C MET A 103 -2.18 -6.00 6.31
N THR A 104 -2.64 -4.84 5.82
CA THR A 104 -3.15 -3.75 6.67
C THR A 104 -4.40 -4.17 7.44
N ALA A 105 -5.35 -4.85 6.81
CA ALA A 105 -6.55 -5.34 7.47
C ALA A 105 -6.22 -6.34 8.60
N VAL A 106 -5.21 -7.20 8.41
CA VAL A 106 -4.73 -8.11 9.46
C VAL A 106 -4.11 -7.33 10.62
N ALA A 107 -3.26 -6.33 10.35
CA ALA A 107 -2.66 -5.49 11.38
C ALA A 107 -3.72 -4.74 12.19
N LEU A 108 -4.70 -4.12 11.53
CA LEU A 108 -5.82 -3.45 12.18
C LEU A 108 -6.69 -4.41 12.99
N GLY A 109 -6.92 -5.63 12.49
CA GLY A 109 -7.60 -6.70 13.23
C GLY A 109 -6.88 -7.06 14.53
N PHE A 110 -5.55 -7.17 14.48
CA PHE A 110 -4.73 -7.42 15.65
C PHE A 110 -4.82 -6.25 16.65
N ILE A 111 -4.68 -5.01 16.19
CA ILE A 111 -4.79 -3.80 17.03
C ILE A 111 -6.17 -3.75 17.70
N LYS A 112 -7.25 -3.98 16.95
CA LYS A 112 -8.62 -4.03 17.48
C LYS A 112 -8.80 -5.10 18.55
N ALA A 113 -8.16 -6.24 18.40
CA ALA A 113 -8.21 -7.32 19.38
C ALA A 113 -7.46 -6.98 20.69
N THR A 114 -6.62 -5.94 20.71
CA THR A 114 -5.97 -5.47 21.94
C THR A 114 -6.87 -4.59 22.81
N VAL A 115 -7.94 -4.02 22.24
CA VAL A 115 -8.91 -3.14 22.94
C VAL A 115 -9.49 -3.80 24.19
N PRO A 116 -10.08 -5.02 24.13
CA PRO A 116 -10.69 -5.63 25.30
C PRO A 116 -9.67 -6.03 26.38
N ALA A 117 -8.40 -6.17 25.98
CA ALA A 117 -7.31 -6.53 26.88
C ALA A 117 -6.64 -5.31 27.54
N SER A 118 -7.10 -4.08 27.23
CA SER A 118 -6.51 -2.82 27.71
C SER A 118 -4.99 -2.73 27.53
N LYS A 119 -4.45 -3.41 26.50
CA LYS A 119 -3.01 -3.47 26.23
C LYS A 119 -2.48 -2.21 25.53
N MET A 120 -3.37 -1.37 25.01
CA MET A 120 -3.04 -0.11 24.33
C MET A 120 -4.02 1.00 24.76
N PRO A 121 -3.57 2.26 24.85
CA PRO A 121 -4.45 3.41 25.06
C PRO A 121 -5.45 3.58 23.90
N THR A 122 -6.70 3.95 24.19
CA THR A 122 -7.75 4.15 23.17
C THR A 122 -7.36 5.15 22.09
N GLY A 123 -6.69 6.25 22.44
CA GLY A 123 -6.23 7.25 21.47
C GLY A 123 -5.24 6.67 20.45
N SER A 124 -4.29 5.83 20.88
CA SER A 124 -3.35 5.15 19.98
C SER A 124 -4.05 4.14 19.05
N ILE A 125 -5.15 3.56 19.53
CA ILE A 125 -5.98 2.66 18.72
C ILE A 125 -6.68 3.48 17.64
N GLU A 126 -7.37 4.57 17.98
CA GLU A 126 -8.05 5.45 17.02
C GLU A 126 -7.09 6.01 15.96
N GLU A 127 -5.93 6.52 16.37
CA GLU A 127 -4.87 7.00 15.46
C GLU A 127 -4.42 5.91 14.48
N SER A 128 -4.40 4.64 14.90
CA SER A 128 -4.04 3.53 14.02
C SER A 128 -5.04 3.33 12.88
N PHE A 129 -6.30 3.76 13.01
CA PHE A 129 -7.30 3.55 11.95
C PHE A 129 -7.31 4.63 10.87
N ASP A 130 -6.52 5.71 11.01
CA ASP A 130 -6.39 6.71 9.96
C ASP A 130 -5.20 6.42 9.00
N ARG A 131 -5.15 7.15 7.88
CA ARG A 131 -4.11 7.00 6.86
C ARG A 131 -2.71 7.24 7.42
N GLN A 132 -2.53 8.22 8.30
CA GLN A 132 -1.22 8.59 8.82
C GLN A 132 -0.72 7.56 9.84
N GLY A 133 -1.58 7.06 10.73
CA GLY A 133 -1.26 5.96 11.63
C GLY A 133 -0.90 4.69 10.86
N MET A 134 -1.68 4.35 9.83
CA MET A 134 -1.35 3.21 8.95
C MET A 134 -0.05 3.38 8.20
N LYS A 135 0.24 4.58 7.69
CA LYS A 135 1.56 4.89 7.12
C LYS A 135 2.67 4.65 8.14
N ASN A 136 2.53 5.17 9.36
CA ASN A 136 3.56 5.03 10.40
C ASN A 136 3.78 3.55 10.79
N ILE A 137 2.70 2.78 10.90
CA ILE A 137 2.76 1.34 11.19
C ILE A 137 3.45 0.58 10.05
N GLN A 138 3.15 0.89 8.78
CA GLN A 138 3.86 0.29 7.64
C GLN A 138 5.33 0.66 7.60
N LEU A 139 5.69 1.91 7.94
CA LEU A 139 7.08 2.35 8.03
C LEU A 139 7.84 1.59 9.14
N ALA A 140 7.20 1.31 10.27
CA ALA A 140 7.78 0.51 11.34
C ALA A 140 7.93 -0.98 10.98
N MET A 141 7.27 -1.45 9.93
CA MET A 141 7.31 -2.83 9.45
C MET A 141 7.99 -2.94 8.07
N ASN A 142 8.89 -2.02 7.73
CA ASN A 142 9.53 -2.02 6.41
C ASN A 142 10.99 -2.46 6.43
N MET A 143 11.46 -2.86 5.25
CA MET A 143 12.87 -3.00 4.92
C MET A 143 13.14 -2.18 3.66
N LEU A 144 14.14 -1.30 3.72
CA LEU A 144 14.57 -0.55 2.55
C LEU A 144 15.31 -1.49 1.58
N ARG A 145 14.79 -1.63 0.35
CA ARG A 145 15.39 -2.45 -0.70
C ARG A 145 15.14 -1.82 -2.06
N ASP A 146 16.19 -1.68 -2.87
CA ASP A 146 16.14 -1.06 -4.21
C ASP A 146 15.52 0.35 -4.24
N GLY A 147 15.60 1.10 -3.13
CA GLY A 147 14.98 2.42 -2.97
C GLY A 147 13.49 2.40 -2.57
N TYR A 148 12.93 1.22 -2.28
CA TYR A 148 11.55 1.03 -1.84
C TYR A 148 11.46 0.59 -0.39
N ASN A 149 10.40 1.02 0.28
CA ASN A 149 10.01 0.56 1.60
C ASN A 149 9.22 -0.74 1.45
N CYS A 150 9.91 -1.88 1.36
CA CYS A 150 9.26 -3.19 1.27
C CYS A 150 8.62 -3.52 2.61
N ILE A 151 7.29 -3.64 2.67
CA ILE A 151 6.57 -3.96 3.91
C ILE A 151 6.74 -5.45 4.18
N VAL A 152 7.38 -5.76 5.31
CA VAL A 152 7.76 -7.09 5.77
C VAL A 152 7.50 -7.22 7.28
N PRO A 153 6.23 -7.47 7.69
CA PRO A 153 5.84 -7.50 9.11
C PRO A 153 6.60 -8.50 9.98
N TRP A 154 7.32 -9.45 9.36
CA TRP A 154 8.11 -10.48 10.03
C TRP A 154 9.58 -10.10 10.25
N CYS A 155 10.08 -8.97 9.75
CA CYS A 155 11.50 -8.63 9.86
C CYS A 155 11.95 -8.12 11.24
N GLU A 156 11.03 -7.91 12.18
CA GLU A 156 11.32 -7.52 13.57
C GLU A 156 11.41 -8.73 14.53
N PHE A 157 11.57 -9.96 14.01
CA PHE A 157 11.74 -11.20 14.79
C PHE A 157 12.98 -11.98 14.41
#